data_AF-A0A7S2SR39-F1
#
_entry.id   AF-A0A7S2SR39-F1
#
_cell.length_a   1.000
_cell.length_b   1.000
_cell.length_c   1.000
_cell.angle_alpha   90.00
_cell.angle_beta   90.00
_cell.angle_gamma   90.00
#
_symmetry.space_group_name_H-M   'P 1'
#
loop_
_entity.id
_entity.type
_entity.pdbx_description
1 polymer ?
#
loop_
_entity_poly.entity_id
_entity_poly.type
_entity_poly.pdbx_seq_one_letter_code
_entity_poly.pdbx_strand_id
1 'polypeptide(L)'
;KERRAAEGLPREAVVLACHSRSNKYEPEAFSDWLALLQRDPGTVLWLLAEDDTTRSNLRAEAAARGVHPTRLIFASKASRSDYFSRLAIADLMLDTRHYSAHTVAADSLWVGTPVLTLPGEGFASRVATSLYSAMDSA
;
A
#
# COMPACT_ATOMS: atom_id res chain seq x y z
N LYS A 1 -7.78 16.27 2.25
CA LYS A 1 -7.60 15.73 3.63
C LYS A 1 -8.90 15.30 4.32
N GLU A 2 -10.08 15.85 4.02
CA GLU A 2 -11.37 15.34 4.59
C GLU A 2 -11.69 13.89 4.21
N ARG A 3 -11.36 13.49 2.97
CA ARG A 3 -11.58 12.11 2.48
C ARG A 3 -10.82 11.03 3.26
N ARG A 4 -9.78 11.37 4.03
CA ARG A 4 -9.05 10.41 4.89
C ARG A 4 -9.92 9.87 6.02
N ALA A 5 -10.76 10.73 6.60
CA ALA A 5 -11.63 10.34 7.72
C ALA A 5 -12.64 9.26 7.32
N ALA A 6 -13.13 9.29 6.07
CA ALA A 6 -14.06 8.28 5.55
C ALA A 6 -13.46 6.86 5.49
N GLU A 7 -12.13 6.75 5.43
CA GLU A 7 -11.39 5.49 5.42
C GLU A 7 -10.76 5.18 6.80
N GLY A 8 -11.09 5.96 7.83
CA GLY A 8 -10.52 5.82 9.18
C GLY A 8 -9.04 6.24 9.28
N LEU A 9 -8.51 6.95 8.28
CA LEU A 9 -7.12 7.39 8.25
C LEU A 9 -6.93 8.66 9.11
N PRO A 10 -5.91 8.71 9.98
CA PRO A 10 -5.59 9.92 10.73
C PRO A 10 -5.19 11.06 9.78
N ARG A 11 -5.70 12.27 10.05
CA ARG A 11 -5.57 13.42 9.14
C ARG A 11 -4.13 13.86 8.90
N GLU A 12 -3.31 13.78 9.93
CA GLU A 12 -1.91 14.26 9.91
C GLU A 12 -0.90 13.11 9.84
N ALA A 13 -1.35 11.85 9.70
CA ALA A 13 -0.45 10.73 9.51
C ALA A 13 0.10 10.69 8.08
N VAL A 14 1.31 10.15 7.93
CA VAL A 14 1.83 9.68 6.64
C VAL A 14 1.13 8.37 6.31
N VAL A 15 0.46 8.31 5.16
CA VAL A 15 -0.31 7.14 4.72
C VAL A 15 0.48 6.37 3.67
N LEU A 16 1.15 5.30 4.11
CA LEU A 16 1.70 4.30 3.21
C LEU A 16 0.57 3.32 2.85
N ALA A 17 0.32 3.10 1.57
CA ALA A 17 -0.77 2.24 1.11
C ALA A 17 -0.24 1.07 0.28
N CYS A 18 -0.84 -0.11 0.40
CA CYS A 18 -0.64 -1.20 -0.57
C CYS A 18 -2.02 -1.77 -0.95
N HIS A 19 -2.49 -1.42 -2.15
CA HIS A 19 -3.80 -1.86 -2.65
C HIS A 19 -3.72 -3.05 -3.62
N SER A 20 -2.60 -3.78 -3.61
CA SER A 20 -2.52 -5.13 -4.15
C SER A 20 -3.37 -6.10 -3.31
N ARG A 21 -3.81 -7.21 -3.92
CA ARG A 21 -4.48 -8.29 -3.20
C ARG A 21 -3.56 -8.87 -2.12
N SER A 22 -4.12 -9.24 -0.97
CA SER A 22 -3.36 -9.74 0.19
C SER A 22 -2.55 -11.00 -0.09
N ASN A 23 -2.96 -11.83 -1.06
CA ASN A 23 -2.20 -12.99 -1.51
C ASN A 23 -0.87 -12.64 -2.21
N LYS A 24 -0.62 -11.36 -2.50
CA LYS A 24 0.65 -10.86 -3.02
C LYS A 24 1.55 -10.31 -1.92
N TYR A 25 1.11 -10.24 -0.67
CA TYR A 25 1.92 -9.69 0.42
C TYR A 25 2.97 -10.72 0.82
N GLU A 26 4.20 -10.54 0.34
CA GLU A 26 5.31 -11.39 0.73
C GLU A 26 5.80 -11.04 2.14
N PRO A 27 6.20 -12.02 2.97
CA PRO A 27 6.70 -11.77 4.33
C PRO A 27 7.83 -10.73 4.38
N GLU A 28 8.71 -10.72 3.38
CA GLU A 28 9.82 -9.78 3.26
C GLU A 28 9.32 -8.37 3.00
N ALA A 29 8.42 -8.18 2.04
CA ALA A 29 7.83 -6.87 1.75
C ALA A 29 7.07 -6.33 2.97
N PHE A 30 6.25 -7.18 3.59
CA PHE A 30 5.50 -6.81 4.79
C PHE A 30 6.43 -6.45 5.95
N SER A 31 7.54 -7.19 6.12
CA SER A 31 8.57 -6.89 7.12
C SER A 31 9.16 -5.49 6.93
N ASP A 32 9.51 -5.12 5.69
CA ASP A 32 10.05 -3.80 5.39
C ASP A 32 9.04 -2.69 5.70
N TRP A 33 7.77 -2.90 5.34
CA TRP A 33 6.72 -1.93 5.61
C TRP A 33 6.55 -1.71 7.12
N LEU A 34 6.56 -2.79 7.91
CA LEU A 34 6.51 -2.68 9.37
C LEU A 34 7.76 -2.01 9.96
N ALA A 35 8.94 -2.24 9.39
CA ALA A 35 10.16 -1.55 9.79
C ALA A 35 10.07 -0.03 9.52
N LEU A 36 9.45 0.40 8.41
CA LEU A 36 9.15 1.81 8.17
C LEU A 36 8.23 2.38 9.25
N LEU A 37 7.18 1.63 9.61
CA LEU A 37 6.27 2.05 10.67
C LEU A 37 7.02 2.21 12.00
N GLN A 38 7.92 1.30 12.37
CA GLN A 38 8.69 1.43 13.61
C GLN A 38 9.58 2.68 13.62
N ARG A 39 10.10 3.10 12.46
CA ARG A 39 11.00 4.26 12.35
C ARG A 39 10.26 5.59 12.49
N ASP A 40 9.00 5.66 12.11
CA ASP A 40 8.18 6.87 12.24
C ASP A 40 6.84 6.59 12.93
N PRO A 41 6.61 7.09 14.15
CA PRO A 41 5.34 6.91 14.86
C PRO A 41 4.17 7.65 14.18
N GLY A 42 4.44 8.63 13.31
CA GLY A 42 3.42 9.37 12.55
C GLY A 42 2.88 8.64 11.31
N THR A 43 3.41 7.45 10.99
CA THR A 43 3.03 6.71 9.78
C THR A 43 1.92 5.68 10.06
N VAL A 44 1.05 5.44 9.10
CA VAL A 44 0.11 4.30 9.09
C VAL A 44 0.29 3.48 7.81
N LEU A 45 -0.04 2.19 7.89
CA LEU A 45 -0.09 1.29 6.76
C LEU A 45 -1.54 1.00 6.39
N TRP A 46 -1.91 1.26 5.15
CA TRP A 46 -3.27 1.13 4.64
C TRP A 46 -3.35 0.02 3.59
N LEU A 47 -4.05 -1.06 3.90
CA LEU A 47 -4.00 -2.31 3.15
C LEU A 47 -5.35 -2.72 2.58
N LEU A 48 -5.32 -3.53 1.52
CA LEU A 48 -6.50 -4.24 1.04
C LEU A 48 -6.58 -5.62 1.70
N ALA A 49 -7.61 -5.85 2.50
CA ALA A 49 -7.95 -7.16 3.06
C ALA A 49 -9.47 -7.33 3.10
N GLU A 50 -9.96 -8.31 2.35
CA GLU A 50 -11.39 -8.49 2.10
C GLU A 50 -12.13 -9.18 3.25
N ASP A 51 -11.44 -10.07 3.97
CA ASP A 51 -11.99 -10.88 5.06
C ASP A 51 -11.33 -10.59 6.41
N ASP A 52 -12.07 -10.87 7.49
CA ASP A 52 -11.62 -10.56 8.85
C ASP A 52 -10.49 -11.49 9.34
N THR A 53 -10.37 -12.69 8.78
CA THR A 53 -9.26 -13.60 9.09
C THR A 53 -7.94 -13.02 8.59
N THR A 54 -7.88 -12.57 7.34
CA THR A 54 -6.71 -11.89 6.78
C THR A 54 -6.36 -10.64 7.60
N ARG A 55 -7.35 -9.82 7.96
CA ARG A 55 -7.13 -8.62 8.79
C ARG A 55 -6.55 -8.95 10.17
N SER A 56 -7.10 -9.99 10.81
CA SER A 56 -6.63 -10.46 12.12
C SER A 56 -5.19 -10.97 12.04
N ASN A 57 -4.87 -11.78 11.03
CA ASN A 57 -3.54 -12.32 10.81
C ASN A 57 -2.49 -11.22 10.59
N LEU A 58 -2.79 -10.24 9.73
CA LEU A 58 -1.90 -9.11 9.48
C LEU A 58 -1.65 -8.27 10.73
N ARG A 59 -2.70 -8.05 11.55
CA ARG A 59 -2.59 -7.36 12.85
C ARG A 59 -1.75 -8.14 13.85
N ALA A 60 -1.95 -9.45 13.94
CA ALA A 60 -1.18 -10.31 14.83
C ALA A 60 0.30 -10.32 14.45
N GLU A 61 0.60 -10.41 13.15
CA GLU A 61 1.98 -10.37 12.64
C GLU A 61 2.64 -9.01 12.90
N ALA A 62 1.90 -7.90 12.71
CA ALA A 62 2.38 -6.57 13.08
C ALA A 62 2.71 -6.47 14.58
N ALA A 63 1.82 -6.97 15.44
CA ALA A 63 2.03 -6.98 16.89
C ALA A 63 3.25 -7.82 17.29
N ALA A 64 3.42 -9.01 16.68
CA ALA A 64 4.56 -9.88 16.92
C ALA A 64 5.90 -9.21 16.58
N ARG A 65 5.87 -8.26 15.64
CA ARG A 65 7.02 -7.44 15.24
C ARG A 65 7.06 -6.07 15.94
N GLY A 66 6.29 -5.86 17.00
CA GLY A 66 6.34 -4.64 17.80
C GLY A 66 5.68 -3.41 17.16
N VAL A 67 4.84 -3.59 16.15
CA VAL A 67 4.00 -2.52 15.57
C VAL A 67 2.60 -2.63 16.13
N HIS A 68 2.07 -1.53 16.69
CA HIS A 68 0.73 -1.54 17.25
C HIS A 68 -0.34 -1.83 16.16
N PRO A 69 -1.26 -2.80 16.37
CA PRO A 69 -2.24 -3.20 15.35
C PRO A 69 -3.12 -2.10 14.79
N THR A 70 -3.37 -1.02 15.53
CA THR A 70 -4.19 0.12 15.05
C THR A 70 -3.50 0.96 13.98
N ARG A 71 -2.19 0.76 13.76
CA ARG A 71 -1.45 1.39 12.66
C ARG A 71 -1.66 0.67 11.33
N LEU A 72 -2.29 -0.50 11.35
CA LEU A 72 -2.78 -1.19 10.16
C LEU A 72 -4.27 -0.86 9.99
N ILE A 73 -4.54 -0.07 8.96
CA ILE A 73 -5.87 0.35 8.55
C ILE A 73 -6.22 -0.44 7.29
N PHE A 74 -7.48 -0.85 7.16
CA PHE A 74 -7.92 -1.65 6.02
C PHE A 74 -8.90 -0.84 5.18
N ALA A 75 -8.60 -0.74 3.88
CA ALA A 75 -9.43 -0.02 2.93
C ALA A 75 -10.84 -0.61 2.87
N SER A 76 -11.83 0.28 2.90
CA SER A 76 -13.22 -0.12 2.69
C SER A 76 -13.44 -0.56 1.24
N LYS A 77 -14.54 -1.29 1.01
CA LYS A 77 -14.97 -1.62 -0.37
C LYS A 77 -15.33 -0.31 -1.07
N ALA A 78 -14.56 0.03 -2.10
CA ALA A 78 -14.80 1.22 -2.90
C ALA A 78 -15.67 0.89 -4.12
N SER A 79 -16.59 1.79 -4.44
CA SER A 79 -17.23 1.81 -5.75
C SER A 79 -16.22 2.11 -6.85
N ARG A 80 -16.59 1.91 -8.11
CA ARG A 80 -15.73 2.31 -9.25
C ARG A 80 -15.46 3.82 -9.26
N SER A 81 -16.42 4.64 -8.84
CA SER A 81 -16.27 6.10 -8.76
C SER A 81 -15.33 6.54 -7.64
N ASP A 82 -15.30 5.82 -6.52
CA ASP A 82 -14.47 6.18 -5.37
C ASP A 82 -13.04 5.63 -5.47
N TYR A 83 -12.81 4.64 -6.32
CA TYR A 83 -11.52 3.98 -6.49
C TYR A 83 -10.36 4.97 -6.74
N PHE A 84 -10.50 5.90 -7.69
CA PHE A 84 -9.44 6.87 -7.98
C PHE A 84 -9.24 7.88 -6.85
N SER A 85 -10.33 8.33 -6.22
CA SER A 85 -10.27 9.19 -5.04
C SER A 85 -9.52 8.51 -3.89
N ARG A 86 -9.68 7.19 -3.76
CA ARG A 86 -9.00 6.37 -2.76
C ARG A 86 -7.50 6.27 -3.00
N LEU A 87 -7.07 6.13 -4.26
CA LEU A 87 -5.64 6.14 -4.60
C LEU A 87 -4.99 7.50 -4.32
N ALA A 88 -5.70 8.59 -4.61
CA ALA A 88 -5.20 9.96 -4.48
C ALA A 88 -5.01 10.45 -3.03
N ILE A 89 -5.52 9.73 -2.02
CA ILE A 89 -5.41 10.16 -0.61
C ILE A 89 -4.25 9.50 0.14
N ALA A 90 -3.59 8.50 -0.46
CA ALA A 90 -2.35 7.92 0.03
C ALA A 90 -1.17 8.88 -0.24
N ASP A 91 -0.19 8.90 0.67
CA ASP A 91 1.03 9.69 0.47
C ASP A 91 2.06 8.92 -0.37
N LEU A 92 2.08 7.59 -0.24
CA LEU A 92 2.93 6.70 -1.03
C LEU A 92 2.26 5.34 -1.20
N MET A 93 2.23 4.82 -2.43
CA MET A 93 1.82 3.45 -2.72
C MET A 93 3.05 2.53 -2.66
N LEU A 94 3.02 1.51 -1.82
CA LEU A 94 4.05 0.49 -1.69
C LEU A 94 3.71 -0.69 -2.60
N ASP A 95 4.73 -1.18 -3.30
CA ASP A 95 4.63 -2.34 -4.16
C ASP A 95 5.04 -3.64 -3.44
N THR A 96 4.63 -4.77 -4.01
CA THR A 96 5.01 -6.14 -3.62
C THR A 96 6.21 -6.62 -4.46
N ARG A 97 7.01 -7.54 -3.92
CA ARG A 97 8.36 -7.85 -4.45
C ARG A 97 8.35 -8.88 -5.59
N HIS A 98 7.58 -9.95 -5.48
CA HIS A 98 7.58 -11.04 -6.46
C HIS A 98 6.55 -10.81 -7.56
N TYR A 99 5.44 -10.17 -7.21
CA TYR A 99 4.42 -9.80 -8.17
C TYR A 99 4.06 -8.32 -8.02
N SER A 100 4.75 -7.47 -8.78
CA SER A 100 4.56 -6.02 -8.75
C SER A 100 3.12 -5.61 -9.07
N ALA A 101 2.76 -4.41 -8.67
CA ALA A 101 1.51 -3.76 -8.98
C ALA A 101 1.51 -3.43 -10.48
N HIS A 102 0.46 -3.87 -11.16
CA HIS A 102 0.26 -3.61 -12.58
C HIS A 102 -0.71 -2.44 -12.73
N THR A 103 -2.01 -2.74 -12.81
CA THR A 103 -3.07 -1.73 -12.96
C THR A 103 -3.08 -0.72 -11.80
N VAL A 104 -2.92 -1.18 -10.55
CA VAL A 104 -2.88 -0.29 -9.38
C VAL A 104 -1.71 0.70 -9.45
N ALA A 105 -0.53 0.28 -9.95
CA ALA A 105 0.60 1.18 -10.12
C ALA A 105 0.31 2.24 -11.18
N ALA A 106 -0.18 1.83 -12.35
CA ALA A 106 -0.56 2.75 -13.42
C ALA A 106 -1.64 3.76 -12.96
N ASP A 107 -2.68 3.28 -12.28
CA ASP A 107 -3.76 4.13 -11.78
C ASP A 107 -3.29 5.09 -10.68
N SER A 108 -2.37 4.65 -9.81
CA SER A 108 -1.79 5.50 -8.76
C SER A 108 -0.97 6.63 -9.37
N LEU A 109 -0.12 6.31 -10.35
CA LEU A 109 0.66 7.30 -11.10
C LEU A 109 -0.24 8.27 -11.85
N TRP A 110 -1.32 7.77 -12.46
CA TRP A 110 -2.31 8.60 -13.16
C TRP A 110 -2.96 9.66 -12.25
N VAL A 111 -3.25 9.32 -10.99
CA VAL A 111 -3.81 10.28 -10.02
C VAL A 111 -2.75 11.09 -9.27
N GLY A 112 -1.47 10.95 -9.63
CA GLY A 112 -0.36 11.69 -9.03
C GLY A 112 0.16 11.13 -7.71
N THR A 113 -0.25 9.92 -7.32
CA THR A 113 0.26 9.25 -6.12
C THR A 113 1.56 8.52 -6.46
N PRO A 114 2.68 8.81 -5.78
CA PRO A 114 3.93 8.10 -6.02
C PRO A 114 3.81 6.63 -5.59
N VAL A 115 4.54 5.77 -6.30
CA VAL A 115 4.62 4.32 -6.10
C VAL A 115 6.08 3.89 -5.79
N LEU A 116 6.37 3.27 -4.66
CA LEU A 116 7.69 2.70 -4.40
C LEU A 116 7.70 1.23 -4.80
N THR A 117 8.57 0.86 -5.75
CA THR A 117 8.71 -0.51 -6.23
C THR A 117 10.17 -0.99 -6.18
N LEU A 118 10.36 -2.29 -5.99
CA LEU A 118 11.66 -2.95 -6.01
C LEU A 118 11.70 -3.90 -7.21
N PRO A 119 12.53 -3.63 -8.23
CA PRO A 119 12.60 -4.49 -9.41
C PRO A 119 13.16 -5.87 -9.05
N GLY A 120 12.41 -6.92 -9.36
CA GLY A 120 12.94 -8.28 -9.36
C GLY A 120 13.59 -8.66 -10.70
N GLU A 121 13.92 -9.95 -10.83
CA GLU A 121 14.54 -10.51 -12.04
C GLU A 121 13.51 -10.99 -13.08
N GLY A 122 12.27 -11.25 -12.67
CA GLY A 122 11.20 -11.75 -13.53
C GLY A 122 10.31 -10.65 -14.11
N PHE A 123 9.55 -10.98 -15.16
CA PHE A 123 8.61 -10.03 -15.78
C PHE A 123 7.57 -9.49 -14.77
N ALA A 124 6.94 -10.37 -14.00
CA ALA A 124 5.86 -10.01 -13.08
C ALA A 124 6.30 -9.07 -11.93
N SER A 125 7.59 -9.03 -11.59
CA SER A 125 8.18 -8.15 -10.58
C SER A 125 8.77 -6.86 -11.15
N ARG A 126 8.60 -6.59 -12.45
CA ARG A 126 9.18 -5.42 -13.14
C ARG A 126 8.17 -4.53 -13.82
N VAL A 127 6.87 -4.80 -13.72
CA VAL A 127 5.85 -4.01 -14.43
C VAL A 127 5.77 -2.60 -13.88
N ALA A 128 5.73 -2.42 -12.56
CA ALA A 128 5.78 -1.09 -11.94
C ALA A 128 7.07 -0.34 -12.31
N THR A 129 8.22 -1.02 -12.31
CA THR A 129 9.50 -0.43 -12.74
C THR A 129 9.50 0.01 -14.19
N SER A 130 8.88 -0.78 -15.08
CA SER A 130 8.75 -0.43 -16.50
C SER A 130 7.89 0.81 -16.71
N LEU A 131 6.78 0.95 -15.96
CA LEU A 131 5.94 2.16 -16.01
C LEU A 131 6.74 3.39 -15.60
N TYR A 132 7.51 3.29 -14.51
CA TYR A 132 8.39 4.36 -14.06
C TYR A 132 9.42 4.77 -15.11
N SER A 133 10.13 3.80 -15.67
CA SER A 133 11.19 4.07 -16.65
C SER A 133 10.63 4.76 -17.90
N ALA A 134 9.41 4.41 -18.30
CA ALA A 134 8.73 5.04 -19.44
C ALA A 134 8.31 6.49 -19.15
N MET A 135 7.97 6.84 -17.90
CA MET A 135 7.62 8.20 -17.50
C MET A 135 8.84 9.11 -17.36
N ASP A 136 9.97 8.58 -16.87
CA ASP A 136 11.23 9.34 -16.70
C ASP A 136 11.93 9.65 -18.03
N SER A 137 11.59 8.91 -19.09
CA SER A 137 12.15 9.09 -20.43
C SER A 137 11.39 10.12 -21.29
N ALA A 138 10.38 10.79 -20.74
CA ALA A 138 9.52 11.77 -21.42
C ALA A 138 9.82 13.21 -20.96
#